data_AF-A0A285Z123-F1
#
_entry.id   AF-A0A285Z123-F1
#
_cell.length_a   1.000
_cell.length_b   1.000
_cell.length_c   1.000
_cell.angle_alpha   90.00
_cell.angle_beta   90.00
_cell.angle_gamma   90.00
#
_symmetry.space_group_name_H-M   'P 1'
#
loop_
_entity.id
_entity.type
_entity.pdbx_description
1 polymer ?
#
loop_
_entity_poly.entity_id
_entity_poly.type
_entity_poly.pdbx_seq_one_letter_code
_entity_poly.pdbx_strand_id
1 'polypeptide(L)'
;MLRFRLPMAGLALGLLALAACEAPTAARPRAVPGGPALVVVPAQGTAATLDVGSWNVEWFGDAANGPSNDALQLSNVKDVIAGADLDVWGLEEVVDAVEWNSLKSQLPGYTGILANDASVTSGSTFYSTSEQKVGLLFRSSIASVVSSKIILTAFDSDFAGRPPLEVKLHVTLNGGSEDIVFIVLHMKAFNDVTSWQRRQNAAVALKNYIDSTWPTQKVVVLGDWNDDVDTSITPGQPSPYANFVSDAARYTYPTKALSDAGVASTVSFSDMIDHHLDSNEMFASYVAGSANVFRADTYIASYGTTTTDHYPVITRYTYGGAAGSVTVTSPNGGESWVGGSAHAITWTSSGVANVKLEYTLDGTTWTTIVASTGAAAGSYAWTVPNSATTTAKVRVTDTGSAATDASNAAFTITASSPASVIVNEILANEPGSNTAGEFVEIVNVGGASASIGGWTISDATSVRHTFAAGTTLAPGKAIVVFAASPPAGLTNAVAASTGQLSLANGGDSVILKDGGGVTKNSFAYGSALAGTDGVSMNRSPDASASGTFVLHTTLSALQSSAGTRASGAAF
;
A
#
# COMPACT_ATOMS: atom_id res chain seq x y z
N MET A 1 21.46 74.13 -6.25
CA MET A 1 22.24 73.97 -7.49
C MET A 1 21.94 72.59 -8.06
N LEU A 2 21.53 72.53 -9.34
CA LEU A 2 21.31 71.38 -10.27
C LEU A 2 20.50 70.17 -9.72
N ARG A 3 19.23 69.92 -10.10
CA ARG A 3 18.65 69.52 -11.41
C ARG A 3 19.42 68.40 -12.14
N PHE A 4 18.83 67.22 -12.38
CA PHE A 4 18.03 66.88 -13.58
C PHE A 4 17.66 65.37 -13.73
N ARG A 5 16.37 65.16 -14.07
CA ARG A 5 15.73 64.18 -15.01
C ARG A 5 15.91 62.65 -14.91
N LEU A 6 14.75 61.99 -14.84
CA LEU A 6 14.42 60.64 -15.33
C LEU A 6 14.75 60.43 -16.83
N PRO A 7 14.76 59.16 -17.31
CA PRO A 7 13.56 58.67 -18.00
C PRO A 7 13.14 57.23 -17.65
N MET A 8 11.83 56.99 -17.79
CA MET A 8 11.20 55.67 -17.93
C MET A 8 11.74 54.92 -19.15
N ALA A 9 11.89 53.60 -19.01
CA ALA A 9 11.79 52.65 -20.12
C ALA A 9 11.18 51.35 -19.57
N GLY A 10 10.04 50.93 -20.15
CA GLY A 10 9.41 49.65 -19.84
C GLY A 10 10.05 48.49 -20.60
N LEU A 11 9.82 47.27 -20.14
CA LEU A 11 9.80 46.02 -20.94
C LEU A 11 9.23 44.92 -20.02
N ALA A 12 8.10 44.30 -20.38
CA ALA A 12 8.00 42.99 -21.03
C ALA A 12 7.36 41.96 -20.08
N LEU A 13 6.06 41.70 -20.31
CA LEU A 13 5.36 40.52 -19.81
C LEU A 13 5.96 39.28 -20.51
N GLY A 14 6.68 38.46 -19.75
CA GLY A 14 7.14 37.14 -20.18
C GLY A 14 6.33 36.05 -19.50
N LEU A 15 5.54 35.31 -20.28
CA LEU A 15 4.96 34.02 -19.93
C LEU A 15 6.09 33.06 -19.50
N LEU A 16 6.07 32.58 -18.26
CA LEU A 16 6.93 31.48 -17.83
C LEU A 16 6.07 30.21 -17.72
N ALA A 17 6.42 29.23 -18.55
CA ALA A 17 5.86 27.89 -18.53
C ALA A 17 6.10 27.23 -17.16
N LEU A 18 5.07 26.58 -16.62
CA LEU A 18 5.22 25.64 -15.51
C LEU A 18 6.00 24.42 -16.00
N ALA A 19 7.31 24.43 -15.77
CA ALA A 19 8.10 23.21 -15.67
C ALA A 19 7.96 22.69 -14.22
N ALA A 20 7.48 21.45 -14.08
CA ALA A 20 7.43 20.75 -12.82
C ALA A 20 8.85 20.66 -12.23
N CYS A 21 9.07 21.32 -11.09
CA CYS A 21 10.27 21.14 -10.30
C CYS A 21 10.05 19.90 -9.43
N GLU A 22 10.74 18.81 -9.74
CA GLU A 22 10.94 17.72 -8.80
C GLU A 22 11.53 18.29 -7.51
N ALA A 23 10.89 18.00 -6.37
CA ALA A 23 11.46 18.32 -5.07
C ALA A 23 12.84 17.65 -4.94
N PRO A 24 13.89 18.36 -4.51
CA PRO A 24 15.20 17.75 -4.35
C PRO A 24 15.11 16.69 -3.26
N THR A 25 15.51 15.47 -3.61
CA THR A 25 15.83 14.43 -2.62
C THR A 25 16.81 15.03 -1.61
N ALA A 26 16.44 15.01 -0.34
CA ALA A 26 17.31 15.48 0.74
C ALA A 26 18.63 14.70 0.67
N ALA A 27 19.71 15.38 0.27
CA ALA A 27 21.04 14.82 0.29
C ALA A 27 21.38 14.45 1.74
N ARG A 28 21.87 13.21 1.94
CA ARG A 28 22.40 12.75 3.24
C ARG A 28 23.39 13.80 3.77
N PRO A 29 23.30 14.20 5.05
CA PRO A 29 24.24 15.17 5.61
C PRO A 29 25.66 14.63 5.49
N ARG A 30 26.55 15.46 4.94
CA ARG A 30 27.97 15.18 4.80
C ARG A 30 28.57 15.06 6.20
N ALA A 31 29.20 13.92 6.49
CA ALA A 31 29.84 13.65 7.78
C ALA A 31 30.81 14.78 8.17
N VAL A 32 30.69 15.27 9.39
CA VAL A 32 31.69 16.13 10.03
C VAL A 32 32.92 15.25 10.30
N PRO A 33 34.12 15.59 9.80
CA PRO A 33 35.31 14.78 10.05
C PRO A 33 35.63 14.77 11.55
N GLY A 34 35.54 13.59 12.18
CA GLY A 34 35.90 13.38 13.59
C GLY A 34 34.73 13.01 14.52
N GLY A 35 33.48 12.96 14.05
CA GLY A 35 32.35 12.45 14.84
C GLY A 35 32.32 10.91 14.92
N PRO A 36 31.70 10.34 15.98
CA PRO A 36 31.46 8.90 16.06
C PRO A 36 30.65 8.40 14.84
N ALA A 37 30.84 7.13 14.48
CA ALA A 37 30.14 6.52 13.36
C ALA A 37 28.63 6.47 13.61
N LEU A 38 27.83 6.78 12.59
CA LEU A 38 26.37 6.72 12.63
C LEU A 38 25.88 5.32 13.03
N VAL A 39 25.04 5.23 14.06
CA VAL A 39 24.35 4.00 14.44
C VAL A 39 23.07 3.87 13.62
N VAL A 40 22.89 2.74 12.95
CA VAL A 40 21.66 2.46 12.18
C VAL A 40 20.64 1.79 13.12
N VAL A 41 19.72 2.59 13.62
CA VAL A 41 18.61 2.15 14.48
C VAL A 41 17.35 1.98 13.61
N PRO A 42 16.65 0.83 13.68
CA PRO A 42 15.46 0.60 12.87
C PRO A 42 14.24 1.37 13.39
N ALA A 43 13.42 1.86 12.45
CA ALA A 43 12.16 2.52 12.74
C ALA A 43 11.27 1.66 13.63
N GLN A 44 10.81 2.27 14.72
CA GLN A 44 9.80 1.72 15.62
C GLN A 44 8.46 2.40 15.37
N GLY A 45 8.45 3.70 15.01
CA GLY A 45 7.26 4.48 14.69
C GLY A 45 6.59 4.10 13.38
N THR A 46 5.34 4.52 13.22
CA THR A 46 4.55 4.34 11.99
C THR A 46 3.88 5.64 11.57
N ALA A 47 3.67 5.80 10.27
CA ALA A 47 3.06 7.03 9.74
C ALA A 47 1.59 7.24 10.15
N ALA A 48 0.90 6.19 10.60
CA ALA A 48 -0.54 6.19 10.82
C ALA A 48 -0.93 6.24 12.31
N THR A 49 0.03 6.30 13.22
CA THR A 49 -0.25 6.29 14.67
C THR A 49 0.49 7.41 15.37
N LEU A 50 0.00 7.78 16.56
CA LEU A 50 0.78 8.57 17.48
C LEU A 50 1.68 7.61 18.27
N ASP A 51 2.97 7.68 18.01
CA ASP A 51 4.00 6.86 18.65
C ASP A 51 4.72 7.64 19.75
N VAL A 52 4.63 7.14 20.99
CA VAL A 52 5.12 7.84 22.19
C VAL A 52 6.21 7.01 22.84
N GLY A 53 7.34 7.64 23.16
CA GLY A 53 8.45 7.05 23.90
C GLY A 53 8.74 7.78 25.22
N SER A 54 9.28 7.06 26.21
CA SER A 54 10.00 7.65 27.34
C SER A 54 11.40 7.06 27.44
N TRP A 55 12.37 7.85 27.90
CA TRP A 55 13.75 7.40 28.01
C TRP A 55 14.59 8.23 28.99
N ASN A 56 14.98 7.61 30.09
CA ASN A 56 16.01 8.14 30.98
C ASN A 56 17.37 8.08 30.26
N VAL A 57 17.98 9.22 30.02
CA VAL A 57 19.22 9.34 29.25
C VAL A 57 20.48 9.46 30.13
N GLU A 58 20.37 9.18 31.43
CA GLU A 58 21.47 9.09 32.42
C GLU A 58 22.41 10.31 32.40
N TRP A 59 22.12 11.30 33.24
CA TRP A 59 22.96 12.51 33.40
C TRP A 59 23.39 13.15 32.08
N PHE A 60 22.46 13.33 31.15
CA PHE A 60 22.77 13.73 29.78
C PHE A 60 23.42 15.12 29.72
N GLY A 61 24.64 15.16 29.19
CA GLY A 61 25.50 16.35 29.14
C GLY A 61 26.29 16.62 30.44
N ASP A 62 26.44 15.62 31.32
CA ASP A 62 27.26 15.69 32.52
C ASP A 62 28.17 14.45 32.66
N ALA A 63 29.29 14.48 31.93
CA ALA A 63 30.32 13.43 31.94
C ALA A 63 30.97 13.16 33.32
N ALA A 64 30.69 13.96 34.35
CA ALA A 64 31.17 13.69 35.70
C ALA A 64 30.31 12.65 36.44
N ASN A 65 29.02 12.56 36.08
CA ASN A 65 28.06 11.70 36.76
C ASN A 65 27.51 10.57 35.87
N GLY A 66 27.38 10.80 34.56
CA GLY A 66 26.92 9.81 33.58
C GLY A 66 28.03 9.22 32.72
N PRO A 67 27.70 8.79 31.50
CA PRO A 67 28.67 8.38 30.49
C PRO A 67 29.78 9.42 30.30
N SER A 68 31.03 8.99 30.48
CA SER A 68 32.21 9.89 30.51
C SER A 68 32.53 10.66 29.21
N ASN A 69 31.72 10.53 28.16
CA ASN A 69 31.92 11.18 26.87
C ASN A 69 30.60 11.73 26.34
N ASP A 70 30.28 12.97 26.72
CA ASP A 70 29.05 13.67 26.34
C ASP A 70 28.83 13.69 24.83
N ALA A 71 29.88 13.92 24.03
CA ALA A 71 29.76 13.95 22.57
C ALA A 71 29.35 12.60 21.97
N LEU A 72 29.80 11.49 22.57
CA LEU A 72 29.37 10.15 22.18
C LEU A 72 27.94 9.88 22.67
N GLN A 73 27.62 10.26 23.90
CA GLN A 73 26.28 10.13 24.46
C GLN A 73 25.24 10.88 23.61
N LEU A 74 25.49 12.14 23.28
CA LEU A 74 24.68 12.95 22.38
C LEU A 74 24.49 12.28 21.02
N SER A 75 25.57 11.76 20.42
CA SER A 75 25.44 11.08 19.12
C SER A 75 24.57 9.83 19.22
N ASN A 76 24.75 9.01 20.25
CA ASN A 76 23.98 7.80 20.46
C ASN A 76 22.50 8.10 20.74
N VAL A 77 22.21 9.05 21.62
CA VAL A 77 20.84 9.49 21.92
C VAL A 77 20.15 10.04 20.68
N LYS A 78 20.85 10.89 19.92
CA LYS A 78 20.36 11.43 18.63
C LYS A 78 20.07 10.30 17.63
N ASP A 79 20.97 9.32 17.48
CA ASP A 79 20.79 8.21 16.52
C ASP A 79 19.61 7.30 16.92
N VAL A 80 19.41 7.04 18.22
CA VAL A 80 18.25 6.29 18.73
C VAL A 80 16.95 7.03 18.44
N ILE A 81 16.85 8.31 18.80
CA ILE A 81 15.64 9.10 18.58
C ILE A 81 15.33 9.23 17.09
N ALA A 82 16.33 9.57 16.28
CA ALA A 82 16.17 9.73 14.83
C ALA A 82 15.80 8.41 14.14
N GLY A 83 16.43 7.30 14.53
CA GLY A 83 16.20 6.01 13.89
C GLY A 83 14.92 5.30 14.36
N ALA A 84 14.55 5.44 15.64
CA ALA A 84 13.28 4.89 16.15
C ALA A 84 12.05 5.61 15.58
N ASP A 85 12.20 6.87 15.15
CA ASP A 85 11.21 7.59 14.34
C ASP A 85 9.86 7.82 15.05
N LEU A 86 9.83 7.89 16.39
CA LEU A 86 8.60 8.14 17.18
C LEU A 86 8.15 9.59 17.13
N ASP A 87 6.90 9.89 17.47
CA ASP A 87 6.37 11.24 17.37
C ASP A 87 6.62 12.11 18.59
N VAL A 88 6.60 11.52 19.78
CA VAL A 88 6.76 12.19 21.07
C VAL A 88 7.71 11.39 21.95
N TRP A 89 8.59 12.08 22.66
CA TRP A 89 9.57 11.54 23.59
C TRP A 89 9.53 12.32 24.90
N GLY A 90 9.30 11.65 26.03
CA GLY A 90 9.74 12.17 27.33
C GLY A 90 11.16 11.72 27.61
N LEU A 91 12.01 12.66 27.98
CA LEU A 91 13.38 12.35 28.39
C LEU A 91 13.57 12.74 29.85
N GLU A 92 14.19 11.85 30.62
CA GLU A 92 14.58 12.07 32.00
C GLU A 92 16.10 12.24 32.10
N GLU A 93 16.56 12.83 33.20
CA GLU A 93 17.98 13.08 33.49
C GLU A 93 18.75 13.95 32.50
N VAL A 94 18.06 14.88 31.85
CA VAL A 94 18.74 15.91 31.03
C VAL A 94 19.36 16.97 31.93
N VAL A 95 20.69 17.08 31.94
CA VAL A 95 21.39 18.03 32.82
C VAL A 95 21.74 19.31 32.05
N ASP A 96 22.49 19.20 30.96
CA ASP A 96 23.01 20.37 30.26
C ASP A 96 22.03 20.88 29.17
N ALA A 97 21.59 22.14 29.33
CA ALA A 97 20.65 22.77 28.40
C ALA A 97 21.28 23.11 27.04
N VAL A 98 22.60 23.28 26.96
CA VAL A 98 23.34 23.45 25.70
C VAL A 98 23.39 22.13 24.95
N GLU A 99 23.61 21.00 25.64
CA GLU A 99 23.59 19.66 25.05
C GLU A 99 22.19 19.29 24.56
N TRP A 100 21.14 19.60 25.34
CA TRP A 100 19.74 19.49 24.91
C TRP A 100 19.44 20.30 23.62
N ASN A 101 19.92 21.54 23.55
CA ASN A 101 19.76 22.35 22.34
C ASN A 101 20.57 21.80 21.15
N SER A 102 21.75 21.23 21.42
CA SER A 102 22.57 20.55 20.42
C SER A 102 21.87 19.30 19.87
N LEU A 103 21.22 18.50 20.72
CA LEU A 103 20.38 17.37 20.32
C LEU A 103 19.25 17.81 19.40
N LYS A 104 18.45 18.80 19.82
CA LYS A 104 17.34 19.34 19.01
C LYS A 104 17.82 19.84 17.64
N SER A 105 18.96 20.54 17.60
CA SER A 105 19.52 21.06 16.33
C SER A 105 19.91 19.97 15.33
N GLN A 106 20.17 18.75 15.82
CA GLN A 106 20.56 17.59 15.02
C GLN A 106 19.39 16.65 14.69
N LEU A 107 18.18 16.97 15.16
CA LEU A 107 16.96 16.21 14.92
C LEU A 107 15.96 17.05 14.09
N PRO A 108 16.19 17.20 12.76
CA PRO A 108 15.31 18.02 11.93
C PRO A 108 13.87 17.49 11.98
N GLY A 109 12.91 18.39 12.20
CA GLY A 109 11.49 18.06 12.35
C GLY A 109 11.05 17.82 13.80
N TYR A 110 11.97 17.72 14.76
CA TYR A 110 11.66 17.76 16.18
C TYR A 110 11.84 19.15 16.77
N THR A 111 11.01 19.45 17.75
CA THR A 111 11.19 20.55 18.69
C THR A 111 10.94 20.02 20.10
N GLY A 112 11.19 20.81 21.13
CA GLY A 112 10.98 20.32 22.49
C GLY A 112 11.07 21.40 23.56
N ILE A 113 10.61 21.00 24.75
CA ILE A 113 10.56 21.79 25.97
C ILE A 113 11.35 21.07 27.06
N LEU A 114 12.31 21.76 27.68
CA LEU A 114 12.99 21.30 28.89
C LEU A 114 12.37 21.94 30.13
N ALA A 115 12.34 21.25 31.27
CA ALA A 115 11.65 21.70 32.48
C ALA A 115 12.04 23.12 32.96
N ASN A 116 13.27 23.57 32.70
CA ASN A 116 13.73 24.91 33.09
C ASN A 116 13.72 25.94 31.95
N ASP A 117 13.18 25.61 30.77
CA ASP A 117 13.04 26.56 29.67
C ASP A 117 12.19 27.76 30.10
N ALA A 118 12.52 28.95 29.60
CA ALA A 118 11.81 30.19 29.95
C ALA A 118 10.31 30.18 29.60
N SER A 119 9.89 29.30 28.67
CA SER A 119 8.49 29.08 28.30
C SER A 119 7.72 28.22 29.31
N VAL A 120 8.40 27.53 30.23
CA VAL A 120 7.77 26.68 31.24
C VAL A 120 7.41 27.51 32.46
N THR A 121 6.12 27.58 32.76
CA THR A 121 5.64 28.28 33.96
C THR A 121 6.22 27.60 35.20
N SER A 122 6.88 28.39 36.05
CA SER A 122 7.61 27.95 37.25
C SER A 122 8.84 27.07 37.01
N GLY A 123 9.28 26.89 35.76
CA GLY A 123 10.41 26.01 35.41
C GLY A 123 11.69 26.30 36.17
N SER A 124 12.29 27.48 35.90
CA SER A 124 13.56 27.90 36.50
C SER A 124 13.52 28.16 38.02
N THR A 125 12.33 28.13 38.63
CA THR A 125 12.17 28.18 40.10
C THR A 125 12.51 26.85 40.75
N PHE A 126 12.21 25.74 40.09
CA PHE A 126 12.38 24.38 40.62
C PHE A 126 13.53 23.63 39.97
N TYR A 127 13.90 24.00 38.74
CA TYR A 127 15.02 23.40 38.02
C TYR A 127 16.10 24.44 37.74
N SER A 128 17.21 24.32 38.47
CA SER A 128 18.49 24.99 38.28
C SER A 128 19.23 24.49 37.02
N THR A 129 20.42 25.06 36.77
CA THR A 129 21.19 24.75 35.57
C THR A 129 21.87 23.37 35.62
N SER A 130 22.25 22.88 36.79
CA SER A 130 23.15 21.71 36.93
C SER A 130 22.48 20.44 37.46
N GLU A 131 21.15 20.44 37.62
CA GLU A 131 20.44 19.24 38.06
C GLU A 131 19.82 18.46 36.91
N GLN A 132 19.46 17.21 37.16
CA GLN A 132 18.67 16.37 36.26
C GLN A 132 17.28 16.98 36.03
N LYS A 133 16.93 17.18 34.75
CA LYS A 133 15.63 17.71 34.33
C LYS A 133 14.87 16.66 33.53
N VAL A 134 13.55 16.85 33.48
CA VAL A 134 12.69 16.18 32.52
C VAL A 134 12.42 17.09 31.32
N GLY A 135 12.21 16.51 30.15
CA GLY A 135 11.91 17.24 28.92
C GLY A 135 10.95 16.48 28.03
N LEU A 136 10.27 17.20 27.15
CA LEU A 136 9.42 16.63 26.11
C LEU A 136 9.91 17.07 24.73
N LEU A 137 10.26 16.11 23.89
CA LEU A 137 10.63 16.31 22.49
C LEU A 137 9.50 15.75 21.60
N PHE A 138 9.12 16.46 20.55
CA PHE A 138 8.02 16.04 19.68
C PHE A 138 8.15 16.56 18.26
N ARG A 139 7.50 15.90 17.31
CA ARG A 139 7.46 16.32 15.91
C ARG A 139 6.66 17.61 15.74
N SER A 140 7.31 18.65 15.24
CA SER A 140 6.68 19.95 15.00
C SER A 140 5.68 19.93 13.83
N SER A 141 5.69 18.89 12.99
CA SER A 141 4.75 18.71 11.89
C SER A 141 3.37 18.22 12.34
N ILE A 142 3.28 17.58 13.50
CA ILE A 142 2.02 17.02 14.00
C ILE A 142 1.57 17.66 15.31
N ALA A 143 2.45 18.33 16.06
CA ALA A 143 2.12 18.85 17.37
C ALA A 143 2.61 20.29 17.58
N SER A 144 1.79 21.07 18.28
CA SER A 144 2.14 22.42 18.76
C SER A 144 1.82 22.58 20.24
N VAL A 145 2.61 23.40 20.94
CA VAL A 145 2.46 23.61 22.39
C VAL A 145 1.27 24.52 22.67
N VAL A 146 0.35 24.05 23.50
CA VAL A 146 -0.76 24.85 24.05
C VAL A 146 -0.35 25.47 25.38
N SER A 147 0.25 24.68 26.28
CA SER A 147 0.76 25.17 27.56
C SER A 147 1.85 24.25 28.11
N SER A 148 2.79 24.82 28.89
CA SER A 148 3.83 24.09 29.60
C SER A 148 4.06 24.67 31.00
N LYS A 149 4.07 23.81 32.03
CA LYS A 149 4.27 24.22 33.43
C LYS A 149 4.85 23.09 34.28
N ILE A 150 5.51 23.45 35.37
CA ILE A 150 5.84 22.52 36.45
C ILE A 150 4.63 22.38 37.38
N ILE A 151 4.27 21.14 37.71
CA ILE A 151 3.12 20.80 38.55
C ILE A 151 3.57 20.15 39.87
N LEU A 152 2.64 20.02 40.82
CA LEU A 152 2.88 19.31 42.09
C LEU A 152 4.06 19.84 42.92
N THR A 153 4.37 21.13 42.78
CA THR A 153 5.51 21.78 43.44
C THR A 153 5.45 21.76 44.98
N ALA A 154 4.26 21.60 45.57
CA ALA A 154 4.11 21.38 47.01
C ALA A 154 4.61 20.00 47.48
N PHE A 155 4.79 19.06 46.56
CA PHE A 155 5.29 17.70 46.77
C PHE A 155 6.69 17.51 46.16
N ASP A 156 7.40 18.61 45.92
CA ASP A 156 8.76 18.63 45.36
C ASP A 156 9.70 17.61 46.03
N SER A 157 9.67 17.54 47.35
CA SER A 157 10.45 16.57 48.10
C SER A 157 10.03 15.12 47.82
N ASP A 158 8.75 14.80 47.65
CA ASP A 158 8.33 13.45 47.27
C ASP A 158 8.80 13.08 45.86
N PHE A 159 8.87 14.07 44.95
CA PHE A 159 9.44 13.96 43.60
C PHE A 159 10.97 14.15 43.53
N ALA A 160 11.70 14.00 44.64
CA ALA A 160 13.16 14.09 44.66
C ALA A 160 13.77 15.45 44.23
N GLY A 161 13.03 16.55 44.41
CA GLY A 161 13.45 17.87 43.91
C GLY A 161 13.15 18.07 42.43
N ARG A 162 12.47 17.10 41.79
CA ARG A 162 12.20 17.06 40.35
C ARG A 162 10.69 16.96 40.08
N PRO A 163 9.94 18.04 40.39
CA PRO A 163 8.49 18.04 40.22
C PRO A 163 8.14 17.85 38.73
N PRO A 164 7.04 17.15 38.38
CA PRO A 164 6.76 16.77 37.00
C PRO A 164 6.55 17.96 36.06
N LEU A 165 6.92 17.77 34.80
CA LEU A 165 6.64 18.70 33.71
C LEU A 165 5.33 18.30 33.02
N GLU A 166 4.33 19.19 33.06
CA GLU A 166 3.11 19.05 32.25
C GLU A 166 3.25 19.88 30.97
N VAL A 167 3.03 19.23 29.82
CA VAL A 167 2.92 19.87 28.52
C VAL A 167 1.62 19.45 27.86
N LYS A 168 0.76 20.43 27.56
CA LYS A 168 -0.42 20.23 26.74
C LYS A 168 -0.06 20.51 25.29
N LEU A 169 -0.18 19.51 24.42
CA LEU A 169 0.06 19.62 22.99
C LEU A 169 -1.27 19.61 22.24
N HIS A 170 -1.40 20.42 21.21
CA HIS A 170 -2.42 20.26 20.17
C HIS A 170 -1.85 19.34 19.10
N VAL A 171 -2.38 18.13 18.99
CA VAL A 171 -1.89 17.06 18.10
C VAL A 171 -2.84 16.92 16.92
N THR A 172 -2.28 17.00 15.71
CA THR A 172 -2.96 16.77 14.44
C THR A 172 -2.31 15.62 13.69
N LEU A 173 -3.04 14.52 13.52
CA LEU A 173 -2.59 13.33 12.82
C LEU A 173 -3.76 12.73 12.04
N ASN A 174 -3.49 12.17 10.85
CA ASN A 174 -4.51 11.49 10.02
C ASN A 174 -5.80 12.31 9.79
N GLY A 175 -5.69 13.64 9.75
CA GLY A 175 -6.82 14.55 9.58
C GLY A 175 -7.69 14.78 10.82
N GLY A 176 -7.36 14.18 11.97
CA GLY A 176 -7.94 14.53 13.28
C GLY A 176 -7.05 15.49 14.06
N SER A 177 -7.66 16.34 14.87
CA SER A 177 -6.97 17.32 15.74
C SER A 177 -7.59 17.36 17.14
N GLU A 178 -6.75 17.27 18.18
CA GLU A 178 -7.17 17.20 19.58
C GLU A 178 -6.04 17.66 20.48
N ASP A 179 -6.39 18.09 21.69
CA ASP A 179 -5.38 18.37 22.69
C ASP A 179 -5.08 17.10 23.50
N ILE A 180 -3.80 16.85 23.80
CA ILE A 180 -3.33 15.77 24.67
C ILE A 180 -2.40 16.36 25.73
N VAL A 181 -2.57 15.92 26.98
CA VAL A 181 -1.70 16.34 28.09
C VAL A 181 -0.64 15.26 28.31
N PHE A 182 0.62 15.64 28.18
CA PHE A 182 1.77 14.82 28.51
C PHE A 182 2.35 15.27 29.85
N ILE A 183 2.56 14.33 30.77
CA ILE A 183 3.24 14.58 32.05
C ILE A 183 4.50 13.73 32.06
N VAL A 184 5.66 14.38 32.02
CA VAL A 184 6.96 13.71 32.13
C VAL A 184 7.42 13.76 33.58
N LEU A 185 7.80 12.61 34.13
CA LEU A 185 8.23 12.49 35.52
C LEU A 185 9.48 11.63 35.67
N HIS A 186 10.17 11.86 36.79
CA HIS A 186 11.26 11.02 37.25
C HIS A 186 11.11 10.88 38.77
N MET A 187 10.52 9.76 39.20
CA MET A 187 10.17 9.50 40.59
C MET A 187 11.40 9.32 41.49
N LYS A 188 11.16 9.31 42.81
CA LYS A 188 12.22 9.10 43.79
C LYS A 188 12.84 7.70 43.66
N ALA A 189 14.14 7.65 43.38
CA ALA A 189 14.94 6.41 43.30
C ALA A 189 15.18 5.69 44.65
N PHE A 190 15.88 4.54 44.60
CA PHE A 190 16.22 3.61 45.69
C PHE A 190 15.07 2.73 46.21
N ASN A 191 15.42 1.55 46.72
CA ASN A 191 14.49 0.50 47.17
C ASN A 191 14.31 0.45 48.70
N ASP A 192 14.58 1.55 49.40
CA ASP A 192 14.34 1.68 50.84
C ASP A 192 12.91 2.18 51.12
N VAL A 193 12.41 1.91 52.34
CA VAL A 193 11.04 2.24 52.74
C VAL A 193 10.76 3.75 52.71
N THR A 194 11.77 4.62 52.93
CA THR A 194 11.57 6.07 52.88
C THR A 194 11.38 6.53 51.43
N SER A 195 12.15 5.98 50.50
CA SER A 195 12.00 6.23 49.07
C SER A 195 10.67 5.70 48.54
N TRP A 196 10.27 4.49 48.96
CA TRP A 196 8.95 3.94 48.67
C TRP A 196 7.80 4.83 49.15
N GLN A 197 7.87 5.35 50.39
CA GLN A 197 6.83 6.23 50.93
C GLN A 197 6.71 7.53 50.12
N ARG A 198 7.83 8.08 49.65
CA ARG A 198 7.84 9.27 48.79
C ARG A 198 7.18 8.99 47.44
N ARG A 199 7.48 7.85 46.82
CA ARG A 199 6.79 7.42 45.58
C ARG A 199 5.29 7.26 45.80
N GLN A 200 4.87 6.69 46.94
CA GLN A 200 3.45 6.57 47.28
C GLN A 200 2.78 7.95 47.46
N ASN A 201 3.41 8.88 48.20
CA ASN A 201 2.89 10.23 48.38
C ASN A 201 2.77 10.97 47.04
N ALA A 202 3.81 10.90 46.21
CA ALA A 202 3.86 11.47 44.87
C ALA A 202 2.75 10.88 43.98
N ALA A 203 2.54 9.57 44.00
CA ALA A 203 1.48 8.91 43.25
C ALA A 203 0.08 9.36 43.68
N VAL A 204 -0.16 9.55 44.99
CA VAL A 204 -1.42 10.08 45.51
C VAL A 204 -1.64 11.52 45.07
N ALA A 205 -0.61 12.36 45.15
CA ALA A 205 -0.67 13.76 44.72
C ALA A 205 -0.94 13.87 43.21
N LEU A 206 -0.23 13.08 42.40
CA LEU A 206 -0.41 13.02 40.95
C LEU A 206 -1.83 12.57 40.59
N LYS A 207 -2.34 11.52 41.23
CA LYS A 207 -3.70 11.03 41.00
C LYS A 207 -4.74 12.10 41.30
N ASN A 208 -4.66 12.73 42.48
CA ASN A 208 -5.57 13.80 42.88
C ASN A 208 -5.51 14.99 41.90
N TYR A 209 -4.32 15.30 41.37
CA TYR A 209 -4.13 16.36 40.41
C TYR A 209 -4.80 16.06 39.07
N ILE A 210 -4.56 14.88 38.49
CA ILE A 210 -5.19 14.48 37.23
C ILE A 210 -6.71 14.40 37.41
N ASP A 211 -7.17 13.76 38.49
CA ASP A 211 -8.60 13.60 38.81
C ASP A 211 -9.34 14.95 38.93
N SER A 212 -8.67 15.99 39.43
CA SER A 212 -9.29 17.32 39.64
C SER A 212 -9.08 18.29 38.48
N THR A 213 -7.95 18.20 37.79
CA THR A 213 -7.56 19.16 36.74
C THR A 213 -7.97 18.66 35.35
N TRP A 214 -7.87 17.35 35.13
CA TRP A 214 -8.01 16.70 33.83
C TRP A 214 -9.00 15.52 33.88
N PRO A 215 -10.22 15.69 34.43
CA PRO A 215 -11.13 14.57 34.71
C PRO A 215 -11.67 13.86 33.46
N THR A 216 -11.56 14.48 32.28
CA THR A 216 -12.09 13.96 31.00
C THR A 216 -11.13 14.21 29.84
N GLN A 217 -9.87 14.52 30.14
CA GLN A 217 -8.87 14.87 29.14
C GLN A 217 -8.02 13.64 28.83
N LYS A 218 -7.56 13.52 27.58
CA LYS A 218 -6.52 12.56 27.25
C LYS A 218 -5.22 12.94 27.93
N VAL A 219 -4.77 12.10 28.86
CA VAL A 219 -3.53 12.28 29.61
C VAL A 219 -2.64 11.06 29.40
N VAL A 220 -1.37 11.30 29.07
CA VAL A 220 -0.29 10.32 29.14
C VAL A 220 0.70 10.80 30.19
N VAL A 221 0.96 9.98 31.21
CA VAL A 221 2.07 10.17 32.14
C VAL A 221 3.15 9.17 31.77
N LEU A 222 4.38 9.63 31.58
CA LEU A 222 5.47 8.80 31.09
C LEU A 222 6.79 9.18 31.76
N GLY A 223 7.70 8.19 31.82
CA GLY A 223 9.05 8.38 32.33
C GLY A 223 9.51 7.28 33.27
N ASP A 224 10.50 7.62 34.10
CA ASP A 224 11.09 6.73 35.09
C ASP A 224 10.29 6.78 36.40
N TRP A 225 9.52 5.73 36.66
CA TRP A 225 8.72 5.56 37.86
C TRP A 225 9.53 5.00 39.03
N ASN A 226 10.77 4.53 38.83
CA ASN A 226 11.65 4.03 39.89
C ASN A 226 11.02 2.95 40.82
N ASP A 227 9.97 2.28 40.35
CA ASP A 227 9.28 1.17 41.00
C ASP A 227 8.40 0.48 39.96
N ASP A 228 8.09 -0.80 40.18
CA ASP A 228 7.19 -1.53 39.30
C ASP A 228 5.72 -1.32 39.71
N VAL A 229 4.80 -1.54 38.77
CA VAL A 229 3.36 -1.39 38.96
C VAL A 229 2.68 -2.67 39.45
N ASP A 230 3.34 -3.82 39.36
CA ASP A 230 2.83 -5.09 39.89
C ASP A 230 3.40 -5.42 41.29
N THR A 231 4.72 -5.37 41.45
CA THR A 231 5.45 -5.69 42.69
C THR A 231 6.50 -4.64 42.97
N SER A 232 6.55 -4.10 44.19
CA SER A 232 7.55 -3.07 44.46
C SER A 232 8.98 -3.61 44.43
N ILE A 233 9.92 -2.81 43.90
CA ILE A 233 11.36 -3.03 44.04
C ILE A 233 11.81 -2.94 45.51
N THR A 234 10.99 -2.33 46.38
CA THR A 234 11.24 -2.20 47.82
C THR A 234 10.81 -3.49 48.52
N PRO A 235 11.75 -4.25 49.13
CA PRO A 235 11.44 -5.55 49.69
C PRO A 235 10.31 -5.51 50.73
N GLY A 236 9.29 -6.34 50.51
CA GLY A 236 8.17 -6.50 51.43
C GLY A 236 7.12 -5.39 51.39
N GLN A 237 7.19 -4.45 50.44
CA GLN A 237 6.17 -3.43 50.22
C GLN A 237 5.31 -3.74 48.98
N PRO A 238 4.02 -3.36 48.96
CA PRO A 238 3.22 -3.40 47.74
C PRO A 238 3.71 -2.31 46.77
N SER A 239 3.38 -2.42 45.47
CA SER A 239 3.64 -1.32 44.53
C SER A 239 3.08 0.01 45.07
N PRO A 240 3.88 1.11 45.06
CA PRO A 240 3.40 2.43 45.49
C PRO A 240 2.29 2.97 44.54
N TYR A 241 2.09 2.33 43.39
CA TYR A 241 1.18 2.74 42.33
C TYR A 241 -0.17 2.01 42.34
N ALA A 242 -0.45 1.27 43.42
CA ALA A 242 -1.72 0.58 43.61
C ALA A 242 -2.93 1.52 43.51
N ASN A 243 -2.81 2.80 43.83
CA ASN A 243 -3.88 3.79 43.70
C ASN A 243 -4.34 4.00 42.24
N PHE A 244 -3.45 3.85 41.26
CA PHE A 244 -3.77 3.87 39.84
C PHE A 244 -4.18 2.49 39.34
N VAL A 245 -3.43 1.44 39.69
CA VAL A 245 -3.70 0.06 39.23
C VAL A 245 -5.08 -0.43 39.68
N SER A 246 -5.49 -0.07 40.90
CA SER A 246 -6.80 -0.43 41.46
C SER A 246 -7.96 0.35 40.83
N ASP A 247 -7.70 1.49 40.20
CA ASP A 247 -8.70 2.36 39.56
C ASP A 247 -8.71 2.16 38.04
N ALA A 248 -8.86 0.90 37.62
CA ALA A 248 -8.87 0.49 36.23
C ALA A 248 -10.02 1.10 35.40
N ALA A 249 -11.01 1.72 36.06
CA ALA A 249 -12.09 2.43 35.38
C ALA A 249 -11.60 3.76 34.76
N ARG A 250 -10.56 4.36 35.32
CA ARG A 250 -10.06 5.69 34.91
C ARG A 250 -8.62 5.69 34.43
N TYR A 251 -7.86 4.67 34.79
CA TYR A 251 -6.44 4.61 34.49
C TYR A 251 -6.04 3.24 34.00
N THR A 252 -5.06 3.22 33.10
CA THR A 252 -4.43 1.96 32.69
C THR A 252 -2.96 2.22 32.43
N TYR A 253 -2.09 1.32 32.87
CA TYR A 253 -0.69 1.29 32.46
C TYR A 253 -0.58 0.37 31.23
N PRO A 254 -0.45 0.88 29.99
CA PRO A 254 -0.22 0.02 28.83
C PRO A 254 1.00 -0.88 29.00
N THR A 255 2.00 -0.40 29.73
CA THR A 255 3.27 -1.08 30.01
C THR A 255 3.16 -2.16 31.10
N LYS A 256 2.03 -2.28 31.82
CA LYS A 256 1.88 -3.31 32.87
C LYS A 256 2.09 -4.74 32.34
N ALA A 257 1.73 -5.00 31.09
CA ALA A 257 1.97 -6.30 30.48
C ALA A 257 3.48 -6.66 30.40
N LEU A 258 4.36 -5.66 30.37
CA LEU A 258 5.81 -5.83 30.40
C LEU A 258 6.30 -6.20 31.81
N SER A 259 5.77 -5.53 32.84
CA SER A 259 5.97 -5.91 34.24
C SER A 259 5.54 -7.34 34.52
N ASP A 260 4.32 -7.70 34.12
CA ASP A 260 3.76 -9.05 34.32
C ASP A 260 4.58 -10.13 33.59
N ALA A 261 5.31 -9.75 32.55
CA ALA A 261 6.22 -10.61 31.79
C ALA A 261 7.66 -10.62 32.32
N GLY A 262 7.97 -9.85 33.36
CA GLY A 262 9.32 -9.71 33.94
C GLY A 262 10.32 -9.07 32.98
N VAL A 263 9.87 -8.15 32.14
CA VAL A 263 10.74 -7.42 31.20
C VAL A 263 11.47 -6.30 31.95
N ALA A 264 12.80 -6.31 31.86
CA ALA A 264 13.63 -5.24 32.41
C ALA A 264 13.59 -3.98 31.53
N SER A 265 13.42 -2.80 32.14
CA SER A 265 13.57 -1.51 31.46
C SER A 265 14.96 -0.90 31.59
N THR A 266 15.89 -1.56 32.31
CA THR A 266 17.28 -1.12 32.48
C THR A 266 18.28 -2.19 32.07
N VAL A 267 19.55 -1.80 31.91
CA VAL A 267 20.66 -2.69 31.58
C VAL A 267 21.00 -3.63 32.74
N SER A 268 20.91 -3.14 33.98
CA SER A 268 21.50 -3.79 35.16
C SER A 268 20.48 -4.29 36.20
N PHE A 269 19.23 -3.85 36.13
CA PHE A 269 18.15 -4.28 37.02
C PHE A 269 17.06 -5.01 36.24
N SER A 270 16.42 -5.99 36.88
CA SER A 270 15.45 -6.88 36.23
C SER A 270 14.04 -6.32 36.14
N ASP A 271 13.71 -5.31 36.93
CA ASP A 271 12.35 -4.79 37.08
C ASP A 271 11.98 -3.83 35.94
N MET A 272 10.68 -3.71 35.67
CA MET A 272 10.14 -2.70 34.76
C MET A 272 9.88 -1.44 35.58
N ILE A 273 10.77 -0.46 35.53
CA ILE A 273 10.63 0.78 36.32
C ILE A 273 10.30 2.01 35.48
N ASP A 274 10.36 1.89 34.16
CA ASP A 274 9.95 2.92 33.21
C ASP A 274 8.54 2.60 32.72
N HIS A 275 7.58 3.51 32.88
CA HIS A 275 6.18 3.20 32.58
C HIS A 275 5.45 4.34 31.90
N HIS A 276 4.46 3.96 31.10
CA HIS A 276 3.44 4.87 30.61
C HIS A 276 2.13 4.57 31.35
N LEU A 277 1.42 5.62 31.76
CA LEU A 277 0.10 5.59 32.37
C LEU A 277 -0.84 6.46 31.53
N ASP A 278 -1.97 5.89 31.14
CA ASP A 278 -2.99 6.56 30.37
C ASP A 278 -4.23 6.83 31.23
N SER A 279 -4.89 7.98 31.00
CA SER A 279 -6.30 8.14 31.36
C SER A 279 -7.18 7.24 30.50
N ASN A 280 -8.40 6.93 30.93
CA ASN A 280 -9.35 6.11 30.16
C ASN A 280 -9.67 6.73 28.79
N GLU A 281 -9.67 8.07 28.66
CA GLU A 281 -9.85 8.74 27.38
C GLU A 281 -8.69 8.47 26.42
N MET A 282 -7.46 8.44 26.94
CA MET A 282 -6.27 8.17 26.15
C MET A 282 -6.15 6.69 25.80
N PHE A 283 -6.40 5.81 26.78
CA PHE A 283 -6.31 4.36 26.60
C PHE A 283 -7.32 3.83 25.58
N ALA A 284 -8.46 4.51 25.38
CA ALA A 284 -9.41 4.18 24.32
C ALA A 284 -8.80 4.23 22.90
N SER A 285 -7.70 4.97 22.73
CA SER A 285 -6.92 5.05 21.49
C SER A 285 -5.70 4.11 21.46
N TYR A 286 -5.40 3.39 22.54
CA TYR A 286 -4.21 2.53 22.63
C TYR A 286 -4.27 1.37 21.64
N VAL A 287 -3.16 1.12 20.92
CA VAL A 287 -2.99 -0.08 20.10
C VAL A 287 -2.60 -1.23 21.02
N ALA A 288 -3.54 -2.14 21.24
CA ALA A 288 -3.34 -3.31 22.10
C ALA A 288 -2.06 -4.08 21.73
N GLY A 289 -1.23 -4.35 22.74
CA GLY A 289 0.04 -5.08 22.59
C GLY A 289 1.19 -4.27 21.97
N SER A 290 1.05 -2.96 21.82
CA SER A 290 2.12 -2.11 21.27
C SER A 290 3.18 -1.68 22.29
N ALA A 291 2.90 -1.79 23.59
CA ALA A 291 3.87 -1.51 24.64
C ALA A 291 5.14 -2.35 24.46
N ASN A 292 6.31 -1.71 24.45
CA ASN A 292 7.58 -2.38 24.21
C ASN A 292 8.75 -1.70 24.95
N VAL A 293 9.70 -2.50 25.42
CA VAL A 293 11.05 -2.01 25.79
C VAL A 293 11.95 -2.14 24.56
N PHE A 294 12.38 -1.02 24.01
CA PHE A 294 13.23 -1.01 22.82
C PHE A 294 14.70 -1.26 23.18
N ARG A 295 15.23 -2.40 22.72
CA ARG A 295 16.60 -2.87 22.98
C ARG A 295 17.65 -2.15 22.14
N ALA A 296 17.84 -0.86 22.43
CA ALA A 296 18.81 0.01 21.76
C ALA A 296 20.27 -0.48 21.91
N ASP A 297 20.57 -1.25 22.96
CA ASP A 297 21.85 -1.93 23.18
C ASP A 297 22.22 -2.93 22.07
N THR A 298 21.25 -3.41 21.31
CA THR A 298 21.49 -4.27 20.15
C THR A 298 22.26 -3.52 19.04
N TYR A 299 22.15 -2.20 18.99
CA TYR A 299 22.72 -1.36 17.92
C TYR A 299 23.94 -0.55 18.39
N ILE A 300 24.08 -0.31 19.69
CA ILE A 300 25.14 0.52 20.26
C ILE A 300 26.08 -0.34 21.08
N ALA A 301 27.34 -0.40 20.65
CA ALA A 301 28.38 -1.08 21.41
C ALA A 301 28.61 -0.40 22.77
N SER A 302 28.69 -1.19 23.84
CA SER A 302 28.91 -0.69 25.21
C SER A 302 27.83 0.30 25.70
N TYR A 303 26.61 0.16 25.19
CA TYR A 303 25.44 1.02 25.46
C TYR A 303 25.35 1.56 26.90
N GLY A 304 25.36 0.67 27.90
CA GLY A 304 25.23 1.03 29.32
C GLY A 304 26.37 1.87 29.91
N THR A 305 27.42 2.17 29.13
CA THR A 305 28.54 3.02 29.55
C THR A 305 28.80 4.18 28.61
N THR A 306 28.18 4.18 27.43
CA THR A 306 28.37 5.18 26.37
C THR A 306 27.12 5.99 26.06
N THR A 307 25.96 5.58 26.59
CA THR A 307 24.65 6.15 26.24
C THR A 307 23.80 6.39 27.49
N THR A 308 23.38 5.32 28.14
CA THR A 308 22.51 5.33 29.35
C THR A 308 22.34 3.88 29.82
N ASP A 309 22.02 3.70 31.10
CA ASP A 309 21.64 2.43 31.71
C ASP A 309 20.14 2.09 31.61
N HIS A 310 19.30 2.96 31.04
CA HIS A 310 17.88 2.68 30.76
C HIS A 310 17.60 2.37 29.29
N TYR A 311 16.56 1.60 29.00
CA TYR A 311 16.04 1.37 27.65
C TYR A 311 14.84 2.28 27.35
N PRO A 312 14.67 2.74 26.10
CA PRO A 312 13.44 3.40 25.70
C PRO A 312 12.20 2.52 25.91
N VAL A 313 11.13 3.08 26.42
CA VAL A 313 9.81 2.43 26.52
C VAL A 313 8.86 3.10 25.54
N ILE A 314 8.12 2.30 24.77
CA ILE A 314 7.31 2.78 23.65
C ILE A 314 5.87 2.32 23.83
N THR A 315 4.90 3.21 23.56
CA THR A 315 3.48 2.87 23.36
C THR A 315 2.94 3.53 22.09
N ARG A 316 1.86 2.98 21.53
CA ARG A 316 1.26 3.44 20.27
C ARG A 316 -0.23 3.68 20.42
N TYR A 317 -0.71 4.71 19.74
CA TYR A 317 -2.12 5.11 19.77
C TYR A 317 -2.67 5.35 18.35
N THR A 318 -3.85 4.82 18.05
CA THR A 318 -4.60 5.20 16.84
C THR A 318 -5.23 6.56 17.07
N TYR A 319 -4.89 7.52 16.20
CA TYR A 319 -5.36 8.88 16.34
C TYR A 319 -5.76 9.49 14.99
N GLY A 320 -6.88 10.23 14.98
CA GLY A 320 -7.47 10.90 13.81
C GLY A 320 -8.12 9.96 12.78
N GLY A 321 -9.46 10.00 12.70
CA GLY A 321 -10.25 9.24 11.72
C GLY A 321 -10.20 7.72 11.91
N ALA A 322 -11.28 7.00 11.55
CA ALA A 322 -11.21 5.55 11.49
C ALA A 322 -10.05 5.15 10.56
N ALA A 323 -9.22 4.18 10.96
CA ALA A 323 -8.24 3.57 10.08
C ALA A 323 -8.91 3.32 8.73
N GLY A 324 -8.29 3.82 7.65
CA GLY A 324 -8.85 3.71 6.32
C GLY A 324 -9.27 2.26 6.07
N SER A 325 -10.50 2.01 5.62
CA SER A 325 -10.95 0.67 5.26
C SER A 325 -11.10 0.57 3.75
N VAL A 326 -10.79 -0.61 3.23
CA VAL A 326 -11.05 -1.01 1.85
C VAL A 326 -11.67 -2.40 1.86
N THR A 327 -12.61 -2.67 0.95
CA THR A 327 -13.23 -3.99 0.79
C THR A 327 -13.45 -4.28 -0.68
N VAL A 328 -12.89 -5.36 -1.19
CA VAL A 328 -13.08 -5.83 -2.56
C VAL A 328 -14.49 -6.36 -2.71
N THR A 329 -15.22 -5.86 -3.70
CA THR A 329 -16.59 -6.29 -4.00
C THR A 329 -16.68 -7.11 -5.28
N SER A 330 -15.75 -6.94 -6.23
CA SER A 330 -15.62 -7.80 -7.41
C SER A 330 -14.22 -7.71 -8.04
N PRO A 331 -13.64 -8.81 -8.54
CA PRO A 331 -14.10 -10.19 -8.34
C PRO A 331 -13.89 -10.61 -6.88
N ASN A 332 -14.85 -11.33 -6.30
CA ASN A 332 -14.82 -11.74 -4.91
C ASN A 332 -14.96 -13.27 -4.71
N GLY A 333 -15.09 -14.03 -5.80
CA GLY A 333 -15.07 -15.49 -5.78
C GLY A 333 -16.12 -16.12 -6.70
N GLY A 334 -15.70 -17.15 -7.45
CA GLY A 334 -16.58 -17.96 -8.29
C GLY A 334 -16.89 -17.38 -9.66
N GLU A 335 -16.46 -16.14 -9.97
CA GLU A 335 -16.58 -15.59 -11.32
C GLU A 335 -15.73 -16.37 -12.34
N SER A 336 -16.12 -16.32 -13.61
CA SER A 336 -15.35 -16.89 -14.72
C SER A 336 -15.17 -15.82 -15.80
N TRP A 337 -13.94 -15.35 -15.96
CA TRP A 337 -13.56 -14.30 -16.90
C TRP A 337 -12.74 -14.88 -18.05
N VAL A 338 -12.86 -14.28 -19.23
CA VAL A 338 -12.12 -14.69 -20.42
C VAL A 338 -10.81 -13.91 -20.47
N GLY A 339 -9.68 -14.59 -20.67
CA GLY A 339 -8.39 -13.95 -20.80
C GLY A 339 -8.40 -12.92 -21.93
N GLY A 340 -7.89 -11.71 -21.66
CA GLY A 340 -7.86 -10.60 -22.61
C GLY A 340 -9.15 -9.76 -22.66
N SER A 341 -10.24 -10.14 -21.98
CA SER A 341 -11.41 -9.26 -21.85
C SER A 341 -11.18 -8.15 -20.83
N ALA A 342 -11.96 -7.07 -20.94
CA ALA A 342 -11.97 -5.98 -19.97
C ALA A 342 -13.06 -6.21 -18.92
N HIS A 343 -12.69 -6.15 -17.65
CA HIS A 343 -13.59 -6.25 -16.50
C HIS A 343 -13.28 -5.15 -15.48
N ALA A 344 -14.25 -4.79 -14.65
CA ALA A 344 -14.03 -3.86 -13.56
C ALA A 344 -13.62 -4.62 -12.29
N ILE A 345 -12.59 -4.13 -11.60
CA ILE A 345 -12.33 -4.44 -10.20
C ILE A 345 -13.04 -3.38 -9.37
N THR A 346 -13.91 -3.78 -8.44
CA THR A 346 -14.70 -2.86 -7.62
C THR A 346 -14.41 -3.02 -6.13
N TRP A 347 -14.53 -1.93 -5.39
CA TRP A 347 -14.32 -1.90 -3.94
C TRP A 347 -15.19 -0.85 -3.25
N THR A 348 -15.35 -0.98 -1.94
CA THR A 348 -15.81 0.09 -1.05
C THR A 348 -14.65 0.60 -0.22
N SER A 349 -14.63 1.89 0.12
CA SER A 349 -13.59 2.46 0.97
C SER A 349 -14.12 3.54 1.90
N SER A 350 -13.51 3.68 3.09
CA SER A 350 -13.79 4.75 4.05
C SER A 350 -12.47 5.31 4.57
N GLY A 351 -12.32 6.63 4.63
CA GLY A 351 -11.08 7.24 5.16
C GLY A 351 -9.83 7.00 4.30
N VAL A 352 -9.98 6.60 3.03
CA VAL A 352 -8.88 6.28 2.10
C VAL A 352 -8.91 7.24 0.93
N ALA A 353 -7.76 7.85 0.60
CA ALA A 353 -7.63 8.77 -0.53
C ALA A 353 -7.33 8.04 -1.85
N ASN A 354 -6.34 7.15 -1.82
CA ASN A 354 -5.85 6.42 -3.00
C ASN A 354 -5.60 4.94 -2.65
N VAL A 355 -5.70 4.09 -3.67
CA VAL A 355 -5.48 2.65 -3.56
C VAL A 355 -4.55 2.11 -4.64
N LYS A 356 -3.76 1.11 -4.29
CA LYS A 356 -3.01 0.22 -5.17
C LYS A 356 -3.83 -1.03 -5.46
N LEU A 357 -3.82 -1.50 -6.70
CA LEU A 357 -4.49 -2.75 -7.09
C LEU A 357 -3.46 -3.77 -7.61
N GLU A 358 -3.62 -5.02 -7.19
CA GLU A 358 -2.75 -6.13 -7.57
C GLU A 358 -3.60 -7.37 -7.87
N TYR A 359 -3.07 -8.30 -8.68
CA TYR A 359 -3.66 -9.61 -8.93
C TYR A 359 -2.66 -10.73 -8.71
N THR A 360 -3.16 -11.95 -8.51
CA THR A 360 -2.36 -13.18 -8.52
C THR A 360 -3.01 -14.20 -9.45
N LEU A 361 -2.18 -15.04 -10.10
CA LEU A 361 -2.65 -16.17 -10.91
C LEU A 361 -2.43 -17.52 -10.23
N ASP A 362 -1.52 -17.57 -9.25
CA ASP A 362 -1.10 -18.78 -8.52
C ASP A 362 -1.59 -18.77 -7.04
N GLY A 363 -2.23 -17.69 -6.60
CA GLY A 363 -2.72 -17.49 -5.24
C GLY A 363 -1.67 -16.96 -4.25
N THR A 364 -0.42 -16.76 -4.68
CA THR A 364 0.71 -16.41 -3.78
C THR A 364 1.54 -15.23 -4.29
N THR A 365 1.87 -15.20 -5.58
CA THR A 365 2.65 -14.15 -6.22
C THR A 365 1.73 -13.04 -6.71
N TRP A 366 1.90 -11.83 -6.19
CA TRP A 366 1.10 -10.66 -6.53
C TRP A 366 1.80 -9.77 -7.54
N THR A 367 1.08 -9.39 -8.60
CA THR A 367 1.52 -8.51 -9.68
C THR A 367 0.70 -7.23 -9.66
N THR A 368 1.35 -6.07 -9.77
CA THR A 368 0.69 -4.76 -9.76
C THR A 368 -0.10 -4.52 -11.05
N ILE A 369 -1.38 -4.16 -10.88
CA ILE A 369 -2.25 -3.66 -11.95
C ILE A 369 -2.09 -2.15 -12.09
N VAL A 370 -2.19 -1.44 -10.97
CA VAL A 370 -1.99 0.01 -10.87
C VAL A 370 -1.42 0.35 -9.49
N ALA A 371 -0.40 1.20 -9.46
CA ALA A 371 0.32 1.55 -8.23
C ALA A 371 -0.46 2.53 -7.33
N SER A 372 -1.31 3.38 -7.91
CA SER A 372 -2.15 4.35 -7.19
C SER A 372 -3.29 4.83 -8.09
N THR A 373 -4.51 4.84 -7.56
CA THR A 373 -5.71 5.44 -8.17
C THR A 373 -6.66 5.95 -7.07
N GLY A 374 -7.53 6.91 -7.39
CA GLY A 374 -8.44 7.50 -6.39
C GLY A 374 -9.41 6.47 -5.81
N ALA A 375 -9.43 6.33 -4.49
CA ALA A 375 -10.24 5.32 -3.80
C ALA A 375 -11.75 5.58 -3.94
N ALA A 376 -12.15 6.85 -3.99
CA ALA A 376 -13.54 7.26 -4.18
C ALA A 376 -14.16 6.83 -5.53
N ALA A 377 -13.34 6.42 -6.51
CA ALA A 377 -13.84 5.87 -7.76
C ALA A 377 -14.60 4.54 -7.55
N GLY A 378 -14.24 3.76 -6.53
CA GLY A 378 -14.85 2.47 -6.20
C GLY A 378 -14.74 1.40 -7.29
N SER A 379 -14.03 1.68 -8.39
CA SER A 379 -13.93 0.83 -9.57
C SER A 379 -12.68 1.16 -10.40
N TYR A 380 -12.10 0.14 -11.03
CA TYR A 380 -10.97 0.26 -11.95
C TYR A 380 -11.14 -0.72 -13.13
N ALA A 381 -11.03 -0.23 -14.36
CA ALA A 381 -11.11 -1.07 -15.55
C ALA A 381 -9.79 -1.82 -15.78
N TRP A 382 -9.84 -3.15 -15.82
CA TRP A 382 -8.71 -4.05 -15.92
C TRP A 382 -8.85 -5.00 -17.11
N THR A 383 -7.80 -5.11 -17.93
CA THR A 383 -7.69 -6.16 -18.95
C THR A 383 -7.11 -7.41 -18.31
N VAL A 384 -7.90 -8.48 -18.28
CA VAL A 384 -7.54 -9.75 -17.64
C VAL A 384 -6.37 -10.40 -18.40
N PRO A 385 -5.30 -10.85 -17.75
CA PRO A 385 -4.21 -11.59 -18.39
C PRO A 385 -4.73 -12.83 -19.12
N ASN A 386 -4.20 -13.11 -20.31
CA ASN A 386 -4.60 -14.28 -21.07
C ASN A 386 -3.85 -15.55 -20.63
N SER A 387 -4.02 -15.93 -19.36
CA SER A 387 -3.42 -17.12 -18.77
C SER A 387 -4.48 -17.86 -17.97
N ALA A 388 -4.84 -19.06 -18.43
CA ALA A 388 -5.90 -19.84 -17.80
C ALA A 388 -5.49 -20.27 -16.39
N THR A 389 -6.37 -20.07 -15.41
CA THR A 389 -6.17 -20.46 -14.02
C THR A 389 -7.50 -20.51 -13.26
N THR A 390 -7.58 -21.33 -12.22
CA THR A 390 -8.72 -21.38 -11.28
C THR A 390 -8.40 -20.75 -9.92
N THR A 391 -7.18 -20.23 -9.74
CA THR A 391 -6.66 -19.72 -8.47
C THR A 391 -6.50 -18.20 -8.44
N ALA A 392 -7.06 -17.49 -9.43
CA ALA A 392 -6.87 -16.04 -9.53
C ALA A 392 -7.56 -15.29 -8.40
N LYS A 393 -6.92 -14.23 -7.90
CA LYS A 393 -7.48 -13.26 -6.94
C LYS A 393 -7.01 -11.85 -7.27
N VAL A 394 -7.75 -10.85 -6.79
CA VAL A 394 -7.30 -9.46 -6.74
C VAL A 394 -7.18 -8.99 -5.31
N ARG A 395 -6.41 -7.93 -5.08
CA ARG A 395 -6.38 -7.19 -3.82
C ARG A 395 -6.32 -5.69 -4.05
N VAL A 396 -6.88 -4.96 -3.10
CA VAL A 396 -6.89 -3.50 -3.03
C VAL A 396 -6.21 -3.11 -1.73
N THR A 397 -5.23 -2.20 -1.81
CA THR A 397 -4.45 -1.73 -0.66
C THR A 397 -4.45 -0.21 -0.64
N ASP A 398 -4.75 0.41 0.49
CA ASP A 398 -4.54 1.84 0.70
C ASP A 398 -3.08 2.21 0.44
N THR A 399 -2.81 3.35 -0.19
CA THR A 399 -1.44 3.84 -0.40
C THR A 399 -0.93 4.71 0.76
N GLY A 400 -1.83 5.26 1.59
CA GLY A 400 -1.51 6.10 2.74
C GLY A 400 -1.48 5.36 4.08
N SER A 401 -2.11 4.18 4.15
CA SER A 401 -2.02 3.24 5.27
C SER A 401 -1.72 1.82 4.76
N ALA A 402 -1.57 0.85 5.67
CA ALA A 402 -1.42 -0.56 5.30
C ALA A 402 -2.76 -1.33 5.16
N ALA A 403 -3.90 -0.62 5.19
CA ALA A 403 -5.21 -1.26 5.06
C ALA A 403 -5.34 -1.97 3.71
N THR A 404 -5.66 -3.26 3.73
CA THR A 404 -5.74 -4.08 2.52
C THR A 404 -6.88 -5.07 2.62
N ASP A 405 -7.49 -5.37 1.48
CA ASP A 405 -8.45 -6.46 1.35
C ASP A 405 -8.23 -7.20 0.03
N ALA A 406 -8.61 -8.48 -0.03
CA ALA A 406 -8.44 -9.34 -1.19
C ALA A 406 -9.73 -10.12 -1.48
N SER A 407 -9.87 -10.65 -2.70
CA SER A 407 -10.98 -11.53 -3.05
C SER A 407 -11.15 -12.67 -2.03
N ASN A 408 -12.35 -12.83 -1.49
CA ASN A 408 -12.70 -13.85 -0.49
C ASN A 408 -12.38 -15.26 -1.01
N ALA A 409 -12.80 -15.58 -2.23
CA ALA A 409 -12.44 -16.81 -2.92
C ALA A 409 -11.79 -16.53 -4.27
N ALA A 410 -11.23 -17.58 -4.89
CA ALA A 410 -10.63 -17.48 -6.21
C ALA A 410 -11.72 -17.32 -7.29
N PHE A 411 -11.38 -16.61 -8.36
CA PHE A 411 -12.13 -16.60 -9.61
C PHE A 411 -11.35 -17.35 -10.70
N THR A 412 -12.05 -17.76 -11.75
CA THR A 412 -11.48 -18.49 -12.87
C THR A 412 -11.16 -17.53 -14.02
N ILE A 413 -9.96 -17.66 -14.58
CA ILE A 413 -9.59 -17.10 -15.87
C ILE A 413 -9.56 -18.26 -16.87
N THR A 414 -10.34 -18.14 -17.93
CA THR A 414 -10.30 -19.06 -19.08
C THR A 414 -9.38 -18.50 -20.15
N ALA A 415 -8.68 -19.35 -20.89
CA ALA A 415 -7.86 -18.86 -22.01
C ALA A 415 -8.77 -18.32 -23.13
N SER A 416 -8.44 -17.16 -23.70
CA SER A 416 -8.88 -16.82 -25.04
C SER A 416 -7.85 -17.33 -26.05
N SER A 417 -8.34 -17.96 -27.11
CA SER A 417 -7.53 -18.21 -28.30
C SER A 417 -7.76 -17.07 -29.30
N PRO A 418 -6.72 -16.63 -30.03
CA PRO A 418 -6.88 -15.63 -31.07
C PRO A 418 -7.83 -16.13 -32.17
N ALA A 419 -8.37 -15.21 -32.96
CA ALA A 419 -9.15 -15.55 -34.15
C ALA A 419 -8.31 -16.42 -35.11
N SER A 420 -8.94 -17.44 -35.70
CA SER A 420 -8.30 -18.33 -36.67
C SER A 420 -9.30 -18.64 -37.75
N VAL A 421 -9.17 -17.96 -38.89
CA VAL A 421 -10.11 -18.10 -40.01
C VAL A 421 -9.51 -19.00 -41.06
N ILE A 422 -10.23 -20.05 -41.41
CA ILE A 422 -9.80 -21.08 -42.36
C ILE A 422 -10.84 -21.27 -43.45
N VAL A 423 -10.43 -21.78 -44.61
CA VAL A 423 -11.35 -22.30 -45.62
C VAL A 423 -11.92 -23.62 -45.11
N ASN A 424 -13.25 -23.79 -45.15
CA ASN A 424 -13.96 -24.94 -44.60
C ASN A 424 -14.59 -25.83 -45.67
N GLU A 425 -15.28 -25.22 -46.62
CA GLU A 425 -16.03 -25.91 -47.67
C GLU A 425 -15.81 -25.18 -49.01
N ILE A 426 -15.67 -25.94 -50.09
CA ILE A 426 -15.51 -25.40 -51.45
C ILE A 426 -16.36 -26.23 -52.41
N LEU A 427 -17.22 -25.57 -53.19
CA LEU A 427 -17.86 -26.20 -54.34
C LEU A 427 -17.24 -25.62 -55.61
N ALA A 428 -16.48 -26.45 -56.32
CA ALA A 428 -15.82 -26.09 -57.58
C ALA A 428 -16.57 -26.61 -58.81
N ASN A 429 -17.27 -27.75 -58.71
CA ASN A 429 -17.96 -28.39 -59.82
C ASN A 429 -19.45 -28.48 -59.54
N GLU A 430 -20.21 -27.52 -60.03
CA GLU A 430 -21.66 -27.45 -59.80
C GLU A 430 -22.45 -28.37 -60.71
N PRO A 431 -23.70 -28.73 -60.30
CA PRO A 431 -24.56 -29.57 -61.11
C PRO A 431 -24.73 -29.03 -62.53
N GLY A 432 -24.38 -29.85 -63.52
CA GLY A 432 -24.56 -29.52 -64.93
C GLY A 432 -23.55 -28.50 -65.50
N SER A 433 -22.39 -28.33 -64.85
CA SER A 433 -21.29 -27.46 -65.33
C SER A 433 -21.63 -25.97 -65.48
N ASN A 434 -22.57 -25.47 -64.67
CA ASN A 434 -22.73 -24.04 -64.44
C ASN A 434 -21.52 -23.51 -63.63
N THR A 435 -21.21 -22.22 -63.69
CA THR A 435 -20.16 -21.57 -62.86
C THR A 435 -20.73 -20.58 -61.84
N ALA A 436 -22.05 -20.41 -61.82
CA ALA A 436 -22.73 -19.44 -60.95
C ALA A 436 -22.97 -19.96 -59.52
N GLY A 437 -22.84 -21.27 -59.30
CA GLY A 437 -23.09 -21.91 -58.00
C GLY A 437 -21.82 -22.21 -57.21
N GLU A 438 -20.63 -21.98 -57.79
CA GLU A 438 -19.34 -22.11 -57.12
C GLU A 438 -19.38 -21.34 -55.81
N PHE A 439 -18.80 -21.91 -54.77
CA PHE A 439 -18.65 -21.19 -53.51
C PHE A 439 -17.40 -21.57 -52.74
N VAL A 440 -16.98 -20.64 -51.88
CA VAL A 440 -15.97 -20.85 -50.84
C VAL A 440 -16.58 -20.43 -49.51
N GLU A 441 -16.59 -21.34 -48.54
CA GLU A 441 -16.93 -21.07 -47.15
C GLU A 441 -15.66 -20.88 -46.33
N ILE A 442 -15.62 -19.84 -45.51
CA ILE A 442 -14.61 -19.67 -44.47
C ILE A 442 -15.28 -19.68 -43.10
N VAL A 443 -14.61 -20.25 -42.10
CA VAL A 443 -15.10 -20.34 -40.72
C VAL A 443 -14.03 -19.85 -39.75
N ASN A 444 -14.45 -19.11 -38.71
CA ASN A 444 -13.57 -18.73 -37.61
C ASN A 444 -13.57 -19.83 -36.55
N VAL A 445 -12.51 -20.63 -36.50
CA VAL A 445 -12.30 -21.69 -35.52
C VAL A 445 -11.56 -21.21 -34.27
N GLY A 446 -11.18 -19.92 -34.22
CA GLY A 446 -10.55 -19.28 -33.07
C GLY A 446 -11.56 -18.82 -32.01
N GLY A 447 -11.05 -18.35 -30.87
CA GLY A 447 -11.84 -17.93 -29.71
C GLY A 447 -12.24 -16.46 -29.70
N ALA A 448 -11.75 -15.64 -30.65
CA ALA A 448 -12.05 -14.22 -30.76
C ALA A 448 -12.65 -13.86 -32.13
N SER A 449 -13.43 -12.78 -32.22
CA SER A 449 -13.96 -12.26 -33.48
C SER A 449 -12.84 -11.83 -34.42
N ALA A 450 -12.90 -12.26 -35.68
CA ALA A 450 -11.97 -11.84 -36.72
C ALA A 450 -12.49 -10.60 -37.45
N SER A 451 -11.71 -9.53 -37.53
CA SER A 451 -11.99 -8.43 -38.46
C SER A 451 -11.45 -8.81 -39.84
N ILE A 452 -12.34 -9.25 -40.72
CA ILE A 452 -12.00 -9.75 -42.06
C ILE A 452 -12.25 -8.73 -43.17
N GLY A 453 -12.65 -7.50 -42.85
CA GLY A 453 -12.78 -6.44 -43.85
C GLY A 453 -11.45 -6.19 -44.58
N GLY A 454 -11.50 -6.15 -45.92
CA GLY A 454 -10.34 -6.05 -46.80
C GLY A 454 -9.58 -7.36 -47.02
N TRP A 455 -9.95 -8.46 -46.36
CA TRP A 455 -9.38 -9.78 -46.67
C TRP A 455 -9.84 -10.23 -48.05
N THR A 456 -9.03 -11.08 -48.69
CA THR A 456 -9.29 -11.55 -50.05
C THR A 456 -9.37 -13.06 -50.13
N ILE A 457 -10.30 -13.57 -50.94
CA ILE A 457 -10.28 -14.93 -51.48
C ILE A 457 -9.77 -14.84 -52.92
N SER A 458 -8.76 -15.64 -53.24
CA SER A 458 -8.18 -15.77 -54.58
C SER A 458 -8.27 -17.21 -55.06
N ASP A 459 -8.32 -17.40 -56.38
CA ASP A 459 -7.98 -18.70 -56.97
C ASP A 459 -6.43 -18.80 -57.15
N ALA A 460 -5.92 -19.73 -57.96
CA ALA A 460 -4.49 -19.80 -58.28
C ALA A 460 -3.95 -18.60 -59.10
N THR A 461 -4.82 -17.76 -59.68
CA THR A 461 -4.46 -16.75 -60.69
C THR A 461 -4.73 -15.31 -60.26
N SER A 462 -5.83 -15.05 -59.57
CA SER A 462 -6.39 -13.72 -59.34
C SER A 462 -7.20 -13.64 -58.05
N VAL A 463 -7.33 -12.44 -57.49
CA VAL A 463 -8.30 -12.16 -56.42
C VAL A 463 -9.72 -12.28 -56.98
N ARG A 464 -10.59 -13.01 -56.29
CA ARG A 464 -11.98 -13.30 -56.69
C ARG A 464 -13.02 -12.61 -55.80
N HIS A 465 -12.70 -12.42 -54.53
CA HIS A 465 -13.53 -11.65 -53.61
C HIS A 465 -12.67 -10.84 -52.66
N THR A 466 -13.11 -9.62 -52.35
CA THR A 466 -12.59 -8.79 -51.24
C THR A 466 -13.75 -8.50 -50.29
N PHE A 467 -13.58 -8.86 -49.02
CA PHE A 467 -14.59 -8.60 -48.00
C PHE A 467 -14.73 -7.09 -47.75
N ALA A 468 -15.96 -6.61 -47.63
CA ALA A 468 -16.24 -5.19 -47.41
C ALA A 468 -15.59 -4.67 -46.10
N ALA A 469 -15.25 -3.39 -46.06
CA ALA A 469 -14.74 -2.77 -44.84
C ALA A 469 -15.74 -2.94 -43.67
N GLY A 470 -15.22 -3.26 -42.48
CA GLY A 470 -16.04 -3.48 -41.28
C GLY A 470 -16.63 -4.90 -41.14
N THR A 471 -16.45 -5.80 -42.12
CA THR A 471 -16.89 -7.20 -41.96
C THR A 471 -16.16 -7.88 -40.80
N THR A 472 -16.93 -8.49 -39.89
CA THR A 472 -16.42 -9.28 -38.77
C THR A 472 -16.98 -10.71 -38.82
N LEU A 473 -16.18 -11.68 -38.38
CA LEU A 473 -16.57 -13.09 -38.28
C LEU A 473 -16.38 -13.57 -36.83
N ALA A 474 -17.49 -13.74 -36.13
CA ALA A 474 -17.48 -14.17 -34.72
C ALA A 474 -16.96 -15.62 -34.55
N PRO A 475 -16.47 -16.00 -33.36
CA PRO A 475 -16.05 -17.37 -33.06
C PRO A 475 -17.12 -18.40 -33.42
N GLY A 476 -16.70 -19.48 -34.09
CA GLY A 476 -17.57 -20.58 -34.51
C GLY A 476 -18.46 -20.27 -35.72
N LYS A 477 -18.52 -19.03 -36.21
CA LYS A 477 -19.36 -18.62 -37.34
C LYS A 477 -18.63 -18.75 -38.67
N ALA A 478 -19.40 -19.03 -39.72
CA ALA A 478 -18.94 -19.11 -41.10
C ALA A 478 -19.57 -18.03 -41.98
N ILE A 479 -18.88 -17.66 -43.06
CA ILE A 479 -19.39 -16.84 -44.15
C ILE A 479 -19.07 -17.52 -45.49
N VAL A 480 -20.06 -17.54 -46.38
CA VAL A 480 -19.94 -18.14 -47.71
C VAL A 480 -19.81 -17.06 -48.77
N VAL A 481 -18.88 -17.23 -49.69
CA VAL A 481 -18.76 -16.42 -50.90
C VAL A 481 -19.20 -17.27 -52.08
N PHE A 482 -20.31 -16.91 -52.73
CA PHE A 482 -20.79 -17.52 -53.96
C PHE A 482 -20.25 -16.79 -55.19
N ALA A 483 -20.04 -17.47 -56.30
CA ALA A 483 -19.67 -16.83 -57.57
C ALA A 483 -20.70 -15.81 -58.04
N ALA A 484 -22.00 -16.13 -57.90
CA ALA A 484 -23.10 -15.23 -58.20
C ALA A 484 -23.93 -14.86 -56.95
N SER A 485 -25.14 -14.35 -57.14
CA SER A 485 -26.07 -14.01 -56.05
C SER A 485 -26.32 -15.25 -55.14
N PRO A 486 -26.11 -15.13 -53.82
CA PRO A 486 -26.38 -16.22 -52.89
C PRO A 486 -27.85 -16.68 -52.92
N PRO A 487 -28.12 -17.94 -52.53
CA PRO A 487 -29.48 -18.43 -52.35
C PRO A 487 -30.29 -17.53 -51.41
N ALA A 488 -31.56 -17.30 -51.76
CA ALA A 488 -32.46 -16.48 -50.95
C ALA A 488 -32.63 -17.08 -49.54
N GLY A 489 -32.48 -16.23 -48.52
CA GLY A 489 -32.63 -16.63 -47.11
C GLY A 489 -31.33 -17.04 -46.41
N LEU A 490 -30.22 -17.17 -47.13
CA LEU A 490 -28.91 -17.44 -46.53
C LEU A 490 -28.25 -16.14 -46.06
N THR A 491 -28.31 -15.87 -44.76
CA THR A 491 -27.90 -14.58 -44.17
C THR A 491 -26.40 -14.45 -43.93
N ASN A 492 -25.67 -15.56 -43.95
CA ASN A 492 -24.21 -15.62 -43.80
C ASN A 492 -23.51 -15.86 -45.15
N ALA A 493 -24.04 -15.28 -46.22
CA ALA A 493 -23.46 -15.42 -47.56
C ALA A 493 -23.42 -14.09 -48.33
N VAL A 494 -22.44 -13.97 -49.22
CA VAL A 494 -22.23 -12.83 -50.10
C VAL A 494 -21.88 -13.28 -51.52
N ALA A 495 -22.14 -12.43 -52.51
CA ALA A 495 -21.63 -12.64 -53.87
C ALA A 495 -20.14 -12.26 -53.96
N ALA A 496 -19.40 -12.95 -54.81
CA ALA A 496 -18.02 -12.63 -55.15
C ALA A 496 -17.94 -11.19 -55.68
N SER A 497 -16.99 -10.40 -55.18
CA SER A 497 -16.90 -8.97 -55.56
C SER A 497 -16.48 -8.78 -57.01
N THR A 498 -15.94 -9.82 -57.66
CA THR A 498 -15.61 -9.84 -59.09
C THR A 498 -16.71 -10.46 -59.96
N GLY A 499 -17.76 -11.01 -59.34
CA GLY A 499 -18.88 -11.68 -60.03
C GLY A 499 -18.63 -13.13 -60.46
N GLN A 500 -17.46 -13.71 -60.14
CA GLN A 500 -17.11 -15.12 -60.38
C GLN A 500 -16.07 -15.60 -59.35
N LEU A 501 -15.92 -16.92 -59.18
CA LEU A 501 -14.80 -17.53 -58.45
C LEU A 501 -13.81 -18.25 -59.39
N SER A 502 -14.28 -18.79 -60.50
CA SER A 502 -13.47 -19.43 -61.56
C SER A 502 -12.67 -20.65 -61.07
N LEU A 503 -13.30 -21.49 -60.26
CA LEU A 503 -12.70 -22.65 -59.61
C LEU A 503 -12.65 -23.84 -60.59
N ALA A 504 -11.44 -24.29 -60.96
CA ALA A 504 -11.32 -25.32 -62.00
C ALA A 504 -11.61 -26.76 -61.51
N ASN A 505 -12.53 -27.46 -62.18
CA ASN A 505 -12.88 -28.88 -61.91
C ASN A 505 -11.69 -29.86 -62.00
N GLY A 506 -10.67 -29.53 -62.81
CA GLY A 506 -9.45 -30.32 -62.97
C GLY A 506 -8.47 -30.16 -61.80
N GLY A 507 -8.63 -29.11 -61.00
CA GLY A 507 -7.75 -28.74 -59.90
C GLY A 507 -7.41 -27.25 -59.92
N ASP A 508 -7.35 -26.65 -58.73
CA ASP A 508 -7.08 -25.22 -58.52
C ASP A 508 -6.58 -24.99 -57.08
N SER A 509 -6.52 -23.73 -56.63
CA SER A 509 -6.24 -23.35 -55.26
C SER A 509 -7.21 -22.29 -54.76
N VAL A 510 -7.63 -22.38 -53.50
CA VAL A 510 -8.30 -21.29 -52.79
C VAL A 510 -7.31 -20.70 -51.80
N ILE A 511 -7.07 -19.39 -51.88
CA ILE A 511 -6.10 -18.67 -51.04
C ILE A 511 -6.81 -17.54 -50.31
N LEU A 512 -6.82 -17.60 -48.98
CA LEU A 512 -7.33 -16.58 -48.08
C LEU A 512 -6.17 -15.71 -47.57
N LYS A 513 -6.20 -14.41 -47.84
CA LYS A 513 -5.21 -13.43 -47.37
C LYS A 513 -5.87 -12.31 -46.57
N ASP A 514 -5.15 -11.76 -45.60
CA ASP A 514 -5.58 -10.53 -44.91
C ASP A 514 -5.41 -9.27 -45.78
N GLY A 515 -5.89 -8.13 -45.29
CA GLY A 515 -5.78 -6.84 -45.99
C GLY A 515 -4.35 -6.33 -46.19
N GLY A 516 -3.36 -6.93 -45.52
CA GLY A 516 -1.94 -6.69 -45.76
C GLY A 516 -1.31 -7.63 -46.80
N GLY A 517 -2.10 -8.57 -47.35
CA GLY A 517 -1.65 -9.56 -48.33
C GLY A 517 -1.02 -10.82 -47.73
N VAL A 518 -1.06 -11.00 -46.40
CA VAL A 518 -0.50 -12.18 -45.73
C VAL A 518 -1.48 -13.35 -45.82
N THR A 519 -1.02 -14.49 -46.32
CA THR A 519 -1.82 -15.71 -46.38
C THR A 519 -2.19 -16.22 -44.98
N LYS A 520 -3.49 -16.34 -44.72
CA LYS A 520 -4.04 -16.92 -43.47
C LYS A 520 -4.37 -18.40 -43.63
N ASN A 521 -4.88 -18.78 -44.80
CA ASN A 521 -5.16 -20.16 -45.13
C ASN A 521 -5.10 -20.36 -46.64
N SER A 522 -4.70 -21.54 -47.08
CA SER A 522 -4.76 -21.92 -48.50
C SER A 522 -5.02 -23.40 -48.64
N PHE A 523 -5.73 -23.79 -49.70
CA PHE A 523 -5.94 -25.18 -50.04
C PHE A 523 -5.86 -25.36 -51.55
N ALA A 524 -4.98 -26.26 -52.00
CA ALA A 524 -4.89 -26.70 -53.38
C ALA A 524 -5.58 -28.05 -53.54
N TYR A 525 -6.39 -28.20 -54.58
CA TYR A 525 -7.15 -29.41 -54.85
C TYR A 525 -6.96 -29.87 -56.29
N GLY A 526 -7.26 -31.14 -56.55
CA GLY A 526 -7.28 -31.75 -57.87
C GLY A 526 -8.64 -32.34 -58.20
N SER A 527 -8.76 -32.92 -59.39
CA SER A 527 -10.00 -33.58 -59.86
C SER A 527 -10.54 -34.69 -58.95
N ALA A 528 -9.74 -35.26 -58.04
CA ALA A 528 -10.22 -36.22 -57.05
C ALA A 528 -11.25 -35.62 -56.07
N LEU A 529 -11.17 -34.32 -55.79
CA LEU A 529 -12.08 -33.60 -54.89
C LEU A 529 -13.05 -32.68 -55.64
N ALA A 530 -12.73 -32.31 -56.89
CA ALA A 530 -13.54 -31.41 -57.71
C ALA A 530 -14.19 -32.10 -58.93
N GLY A 531 -13.98 -33.40 -59.15
CA GLY A 531 -14.48 -34.10 -60.34
C GLY A 531 -15.94 -34.58 -60.26
N THR A 532 -16.55 -34.56 -59.07
CA THR A 532 -17.91 -35.05 -58.85
C THR A 532 -18.91 -33.91 -58.97
N ASP A 533 -19.85 -34.02 -59.91
CA ASP A 533 -20.89 -33.02 -60.18
C ASP A 533 -21.75 -32.73 -58.95
N GLY A 534 -21.78 -31.46 -58.53
CA GLY A 534 -22.58 -30.96 -57.42
C GLY A 534 -22.11 -31.31 -56.01
N VAL A 535 -20.94 -31.94 -55.86
CA VAL A 535 -20.42 -32.34 -54.56
C VAL A 535 -19.28 -31.40 -54.14
N SER A 536 -19.44 -30.74 -53.00
CA SER A 536 -18.39 -29.89 -52.43
C SER A 536 -17.29 -30.74 -51.78
N MET A 537 -16.13 -30.12 -51.61
CA MET A 537 -15.08 -30.61 -50.73
C MET A 537 -15.16 -29.89 -49.38
N ASN A 538 -15.15 -30.64 -48.28
CA ASN A 538 -15.28 -30.11 -46.93
C ASN A 538 -14.14 -30.62 -46.04
N ARG A 539 -13.74 -29.84 -45.03
CA ARG A 539 -12.80 -30.35 -44.02
C ARG A 539 -13.40 -31.51 -43.22
N SER A 540 -12.52 -32.44 -42.84
CA SER A 540 -12.80 -33.57 -41.96
C SER A 540 -11.71 -33.68 -40.88
N PRO A 541 -12.07 -33.57 -39.59
CA PRO A 541 -13.38 -33.17 -39.06
C PRO A 541 -13.82 -31.77 -39.54
N ASP A 542 -15.13 -31.55 -39.64
CA ASP A 542 -15.70 -30.25 -40.04
C ASP A 542 -15.25 -29.12 -39.10
N ALA A 543 -14.96 -27.94 -39.68
CA ALA A 543 -14.43 -26.77 -38.97
C ALA A 543 -13.20 -27.04 -38.08
N SER A 544 -12.32 -27.95 -38.50
CA SER A 544 -11.05 -28.22 -37.81
C SER A 544 -9.86 -27.62 -38.56
N ALA A 545 -9.04 -26.81 -37.90
CA ALA A 545 -7.82 -26.24 -38.49
C ALA A 545 -6.81 -27.29 -38.97
N SER A 546 -6.81 -28.47 -38.34
CA SER A 546 -5.94 -29.61 -38.71
C SER A 546 -6.64 -30.64 -39.59
N GLY A 547 -7.92 -30.42 -39.94
CA GLY A 547 -8.69 -31.33 -40.78
C GLY A 547 -8.25 -31.30 -42.25
N THR A 548 -8.32 -32.45 -42.91
CA THR A 548 -8.06 -32.59 -44.36
C THR A 548 -9.36 -32.46 -45.14
N PHE A 549 -9.29 -32.04 -46.41
CA PHE A 549 -10.48 -31.99 -47.27
C PHE A 549 -10.86 -33.38 -47.80
N VAL A 550 -12.15 -33.68 -47.79
CA VAL A 550 -12.78 -34.88 -48.36
C VAL A 550 -14.02 -34.48 -49.15
N LEU A 551 -14.57 -35.37 -49.99
CA LEU A 551 -15.87 -35.13 -50.61
C LEU A 551 -16.96 -35.04 -49.53
N HIS A 552 -17.85 -34.06 -49.62
CA HIS A 552 -18.88 -33.79 -48.62
C HIS A 552 -19.79 -35.00 -48.35
N THR A 553 -20.06 -35.81 -49.38
CA THR A 553 -20.85 -37.05 -49.28
C THR A 553 -20.21 -38.12 -48.40
N THR A 554 -18.96 -37.96 -47.98
CA THR A 554 -18.30 -38.82 -46.98
C THR A 554 -18.62 -38.41 -45.54
N LEU A 555 -19.09 -37.17 -45.32
CA LEU A 555 -19.39 -36.60 -44.00
C LEU A 555 -20.88 -36.64 -43.67
N SER A 556 -21.76 -36.51 -44.67
CA SER A 556 -23.20 -36.60 -44.49
C SER A 556 -23.92 -37.01 -45.77
N ALA A 557 -25.25 -37.15 -45.69
CA ALA A 557 -26.10 -37.45 -46.85
C ALA A 557 -26.26 -36.26 -47.82
N LEU A 558 -25.76 -35.08 -47.47
CA LEU A 558 -25.82 -33.89 -48.31
C LEU A 558 -24.66 -33.87 -49.31
N GLN A 559 -24.89 -33.25 -50.48
CA GLN A 559 -23.84 -33.03 -51.48
C GLN A 559 -23.01 -31.77 -51.19
N SER A 560 -23.58 -30.81 -50.47
CA SER A 560 -22.91 -29.62 -49.93
C SER A 560 -23.71 -29.04 -48.76
N SER A 561 -23.11 -28.17 -47.95
CA SER A 561 -23.70 -27.60 -46.74
C SER A 561 -23.50 -26.09 -46.59
N ALA A 562 -23.32 -25.35 -47.69
CA ALA A 562 -22.99 -23.91 -47.67
C ALA A 562 -23.73 -23.12 -46.58
N GLY A 563 -22.97 -22.58 -45.62
CA GLY A 563 -23.44 -21.74 -44.52
C GLY A 563 -23.93 -22.51 -43.30
N THR A 564 -23.78 -23.84 -43.30
CA THR A 564 -24.09 -24.77 -42.20
C THR A 564 -22.96 -25.77 -42.00
N ARG A 565 -22.90 -26.42 -40.84
CA ARG A 565 -21.98 -27.54 -40.57
C ARG A 565 -22.18 -28.62 -41.63
N ALA A 566 -21.18 -29.48 -41.83
CA ALA A 566 -21.29 -30.63 -42.74
C ALA A 566 -22.49 -31.57 -42.43
N SER A 567 -23.00 -31.54 -41.20
CA SER A 567 -24.20 -32.24 -40.75
C SER A 567 -25.53 -31.57 -41.13
N GLY A 568 -25.50 -30.35 -41.67
CA GLY A 568 -26.65 -29.45 -41.88
C GLY A 568 -27.04 -28.61 -40.65
N ALA A 569 -26.33 -28.75 -39.52
CA ALA A 569 -26.59 -27.95 -38.33
C ALA A 569 -26.09 -26.50 -38.49
N ALA A 570 -26.69 -25.54 -37.76
CA ALA A 570 -26.22 -24.15 -37.79
C ALA A 570 -24.79 -24.01 -37.20
N PHE A 571 -24.03 -23.05 -37.72
CA PHE A 571 -22.68 -22.72 -37.24
C PHE A 571 -22.66 -22.08 -35.85
#